data_AF-A0A520JQ49-F1
#
_entry.id   AF-A0A520JQ49-F1
#
_cell.length_a   1.000
_cell.length_b   1.000
_cell.length_c   1.000
_cell.angle_alpha   90.00
_cell.angle_beta   90.00
_cell.angle_gamma   90.00
#
_symmetry.space_group_name_H-M   'P 1'
#
loop_
_entity.id
_entity.type
_entity.pdbx_description
1 polymer ?
#
loop_
_entity_poly.entity_id
_entity_poly.type
_entity_poly.pdbx_seq_one_letter_code
_entity_poly.pdbx_strand_id
1 'polypeptide(L)'
;MPPAASNAFTSAEPLVYTRAVPLIARVYPNGSADVNAFEAAGRMPYVIRELLGEGLLHGDIMTIGGEDLSAYAKTAVVEGDTLGWRDTPDSGDETILRPATAPFSPDGGMRIL
;
A
#
# COMPACT_ATOMS: atom_id res chain seq x y z
N MET A 1 -25.23 -6.42 16.80
CA MET A 1 -24.37 -6.31 15.61
C MET A 1 -24.58 -4.92 15.04
N PRO A 2 -23.55 -4.04 14.96
CA PRO A 2 -23.72 -2.75 14.31
C PRO A 2 -24.03 -2.96 12.81
N PRO A 3 -24.84 -2.07 12.19
CA PRO A 3 -25.05 -2.13 10.74
C PRO A 3 -23.74 -1.90 10.00
N ALA A 4 -23.59 -2.54 8.82
CA ALA A 4 -22.48 -2.27 7.93
C ALA A 4 -22.45 -0.78 7.55
N ALA A 5 -21.26 -0.20 7.48
CA ALA A 5 -21.07 1.18 7.09
C ALA A 5 -21.71 1.43 5.71
N SER A 6 -22.62 2.40 5.62
CA SER A 6 -23.26 2.80 4.37
C SER A 6 -22.34 3.76 3.63
N ASN A 7 -21.39 3.20 2.88
CA ASN A 7 -20.58 3.97 1.93
C ASN A 7 -21.17 3.74 0.52
N ALA A 8 -21.54 4.82 -0.16
CA ALA A 8 -22.00 4.75 -1.53
C ALA A 8 -20.80 4.56 -2.46
N PHE A 9 -20.55 3.34 -2.91
CA PHE A 9 -19.63 3.06 -4.03
C PHE A 9 -20.46 2.91 -5.31
N THR A 10 -20.28 3.79 -6.29
CA THR A 10 -20.93 3.68 -7.61
C THR A 10 -20.00 3.05 -8.63
N SER A 11 -20.54 2.33 -9.61
CA SER A 11 -19.76 1.54 -10.60
C SER A 11 -18.83 2.38 -11.50
N ALA A 12 -18.97 3.70 -11.52
CA ALA A 12 -18.15 4.61 -12.33
C ALA A 12 -16.90 5.15 -11.59
N GLU A 13 -16.87 5.14 -10.25
CA GLU A 13 -15.74 5.63 -9.44
C GLU A 13 -14.43 4.80 -9.55
N PRO A 14 -14.45 3.46 -9.69
CA PRO A 14 -13.23 2.66 -9.72
C PRO A 14 -12.28 3.04 -10.88
N LEU A 15 -12.82 3.57 -11.98
CA LEU A 15 -12.08 3.89 -13.19
C LEU A 15 -11.28 5.19 -13.11
N VAL A 16 -11.72 6.15 -12.28
CA VAL A 16 -10.95 7.38 -12.03
C VAL A 16 -9.69 7.01 -11.24
N TYR A 17 -9.82 6.10 -10.28
CA TYR A 17 -8.69 5.63 -9.46
C TYR A 17 -7.69 4.76 -10.23
N THR A 18 -8.13 3.88 -11.14
CA THR A 18 -7.20 2.96 -11.82
C THR A 18 -6.24 3.63 -12.79
N ARG A 19 -6.58 4.81 -13.35
CA ARG A 19 -5.62 5.61 -14.12
C ARG A 19 -4.74 6.50 -13.25
N ALA A 20 -5.17 6.81 -12.03
CA ALA A 20 -4.46 7.71 -11.13
C ALA A 20 -3.46 6.99 -10.23
N VAL A 21 -3.70 5.72 -9.91
CA VAL A 21 -2.85 4.94 -8.99
C VAL A 21 -1.86 4.08 -9.80
N PRO A 22 -0.54 4.25 -9.60
CA PRO A 22 0.48 3.50 -10.32
C PRO A 22 0.63 2.06 -9.79
N LEU A 23 1.08 1.16 -10.66
CA LEU A 23 1.39 -0.22 -10.26
C LEU A 23 2.80 -0.29 -9.65
N ILE A 24 2.87 -0.37 -8.32
CA ILE A 24 4.13 -0.40 -7.56
C ILE A 24 4.51 -1.77 -6.99
N ALA A 25 3.61 -2.75 -7.04
CA ALA A 25 3.84 -4.09 -6.50
C ALA A 25 3.56 -5.18 -7.55
N ARG A 26 4.47 -6.15 -7.67
CA ARG A 26 4.31 -7.37 -8.49
C ARG A 26 4.43 -8.61 -7.62
N VAL A 27 3.29 -9.07 -7.15
CA VAL A 27 3.14 -10.30 -6.36
C VAL A 27 2.27 -11.27 -7.16
N TYR A 28 2.42 -12.57 -6.93
CA TYR A 28 1.57 -13.60 -7.52
C TYR A 28 0.08 -13.22 -7.37
N PRO A 29 -0.73 -13.29 -8.44
CA PRO A 29 -0.46 -13.94 -9.74
C PRO A 29 0.22 -13.05 -10.80
N ASN A 30 0.38 -11.75 -10.56
CA ASN A 30 0.91 -10.80 -11.54
C ASN A 30 2.44 -10.70 -11.55
N GLY A 31 3.10 -11.47 -10.68
CA GLY A 31 4.55 -11.64 -10.59
C GLY A 31 4.89 -13.02 -10.03
N SER A 32 6.18 -13.38 -10.04
CA SER A 32 6.66 -14.65 -9.50
C SER A 32 6.88 -14.64 -7.98
N ALA A 33 6.86 -13.45 -7.36
CA ALA A 33 7.05 -13.28 -5.93
C ALA A 33 5.83 -13.76 -5.15
N ASP A 34 6.05 -14.56 -4.12
CA ASP A 34 5.02 -14.91 -3.15
C ASP A 34 4.89 -13.81 -2.07
N VAL A 35 4.02 -14.04 -1.08
CA VAL A 35 3.82 -13.10 0.04
C VAL A 35 5.07 -12.95 0.91
N ASN A 36 5.94 -13.96 0.97
CA ASN A 36 7.17 -13.89 1.77
C ASN A 36 8.23 -13.04 1.08
N ALA A 37 8.36 -13.17 -0.24
CA ALA A 37 9.23 -12.32 -1.05
C ALA A 37 8.74 -10.87 -1.04
N PHE A 38 7.41 -10.64 -1.09
CA PHE A 38 6.82 -9.31 -0.87
C PHE A 38 7.15 -8.76 0.52
N GLU A 39 7.06 -9.61 1.55
CA GLU A 39 7.38 -9.24 2.92
C GLU A 39 8.88 -8.87 3.07
N ALA A 40 9.76 -9.62 2.43
CA ALA A 40 11.19 -9.34 2.42
C ALA A 40 11.53 -8.05 1.64
N ALA A 41 10.80 -7.78 0.56
CA ALA A 41 11.03 -6.62 -0.30
C ALA A 41 10.59 -5.29 0.33
N GLY A 42 9.68 -5.25 1.30
CA GLY A 42 9.22 -3.99 1.90
C GLY A 42 7.84 -4.02 2.53
N ARG A 43 7.03 -5.04 2.21
CA ARG A 43 5.73 -5.30 2.84
C ARG A 43 4.72 -4.18 2.59
N MET A 44 3.59 -4.22 3.30
CA MET A 44 2.54 -3.20 3.21
C MET A 44 2.96 -1.79 3.66
N PRO A 45 3.76 -1.59 4.73
CA PRO A 45 4.20 -0.26 5.12
C PRO A 45 4.92 0.52 4.02
N TYR A 46 5.69 -0.17 3.16
CA TYR A 46 6.34 0.46 1.99
C TYR A 46 5.27 0.98 1.01
N VAL A 47 4.32 0.13 0.63
CA VAL A 47 3.22 0.52 -0.27
C VAL A 47 2.43 1.71 0.27
N ILE A 48 2.10 1.69 1.56
CA ILE A 48 1.34 2.77 2.22
C ILE A 48 2.17 4.06 2.24
N ARG A 49 3.45 3.99 2.59
CA ARG A 49 4.38 5.12 2.57
C ARG A 49 4.47 5.78 1.20
N GLU A 50 4.69 4.99 0.14
CA GLU A 50 4.83 5.50 -1.22
C GLU A 50 3.56 6.19 -1.72
N LEU A 51 2.39 5.57 -1.51
CA LEU A 51 1.13 6.13 -1.98
C LEU A 51 0.68 7.33 -1.14
N LEU A 52 0.95 7.36 0.17
CA LEU A 52 0.74 8.57 0.99
C LEU A 52 1.65 9.71 0.55
N GLY A 53 2.92 9.43 0.25
CA GLY A 53 3.89 10.43 -0.21
C GLY A 53 3.48 11.14 -1.50
N GLU A 54 2.85 10.42 -2.42
CA GLU A 54 2.32 10.96 -3.68
C GLU A 54 0.87 11.50 -3.56
N GLY A 55 0.27 11.50 -2.36
CA GLY A 55 -1.10 11.97 -2.15
C GLY A 55 -2.18 11.07 -2.76
N LEU A 56 -1.86 9.80 -3.02
CA LEU A 56 -2.74 8.78 -3.61
C LEU A 56 -3.52 7.98 -2.56
N LEU A 57 -3.24 8.20 -1.28
CA LEU A 57 -4.02 7.69 -0.15
C LEU A 57 -4.48 8.85 0.73
N HIS A 58 -5.71 8.71 1.25
CA HIS A 58 -6.22 9.59 2.29
C HIS A 58 -5.51 9.28 3.60
N GLY A 59 -4.61 10.17 4.01
CA GLY A 59 -3.87 10.04 5.27
C GLY A 59 -4.69 10.42 6.50
N ASP A 60 -5.66 11.30 6.33
CA ASP A 60 -6.48 11.96 7.36
C ASP A 60 -7.62 11.09 7.93
N ILE A 61 -7.46 9.76 7.88
CA ILE A 61 -8.46 8.81 8.36
C ILE A 61 -8.06 8.21 9.71
N MET A 62 -9.00 8.20 10.65
CA MET A 62 -8.82 7.52 11.92
C MET A 62 -8.71 6.00 11.70
N THR A 63 -7.73 5.39 12.36
CA THR A 63 -7.48 3.95 12.29
C THR A 63 -7.46 3.34 13.70
N ILE A 64 -7.35 2.02 13.80
CA ILE A 64 -7.10 1.37 15.10
C ILE A 64 -5.71 1.78 15.64
N GLY A 65 -4.76 2.07 14.75
CA GLY A 65 -3.40 2.44 15.09
C GLY A 65 -3.20 3.91 15.46
N GLY A 66 -4.24 4.75 15.40
CA GLY A 66 -4.15 6.16 15.77
C GLY A 66 -5.13 7.06 15.02
N GLU A 67 -4.82 8.35 15.00
CA GLU A 67 -5.68 9.39 14.41
C GLU A 67 -5.56 9.49 12.88
N ASP A 68 -4.50 8.93 12.30
CA ASP A 68 -4.22 8.97 10.87
C ASP A 68 -3.68 7.62 10.34
N LEU A 69 -3.53 7.50 9.01
CA LEU A 69 -3.03 6.29 8.35
C LEU A 69 -1.50 6.16 8.39
N SER A 70 -0.76 7.22 8.76
CA SER A 70 0.71 7.24 8.70
C SER A 70 1.37 6.23 9.64
N ALA A 71 0.69 5.84 10.71
CA ALA A 71 1.14 4.77 11.61
C ALA A 71 1.34 3.43 10.86
N TYR A 72 0.58 3.17 9.79
CA TYR A 72 0.69 1.97 8.97
C TYR A 72 1.81 2.05 7.92
N ALA A 73 2.43 3.22 7.73
CA ALA A 73 3.65 3.41 6.92
C ALA A 73 4.94 3.09 7.69
N LYS A 74 4.83 2.51 8.90
CA LYS A 74 5.95 2.11 9.75
C LYS A 74 6.03 0.60 9.90
N THR A 75 7.24 0.10 10.07
CA THR A 75 7.50 -1.33 10.28
C THR A 75 7.71 -1.62 11.76
N ALA A 76 6.99 -2.61 12.26
CA ALA A 76 7.18 -3.15 13.60
C ALA A 76 8.55 -3.82 13.71
N VAL A 77 9.28 -3.52 14.79
CA VAL A 77 10.56 -4.14 15.12
C VAL A 77 10.57 -4.58 16.56
N VAL A 78 11.31 -5.67 16.80
CA VAL A 78 11.56 -6.17 18.15
C VAL A 78 13.03 -5.97 18.46
N GLU A 79 13.32 -5.15 19.46
CA GLU A 79 14.66 -4.88 19.96
C GLU A 79 14.77 -5.45 21.40
N GLY A 80 15.41 -6.61 21.52
CA GLY A 80 15.37 -7.39 22.77
C GLY A 80 13.94 -7.83 23.08
N ASP A 81 13.42 -7.43 24.24
CA ASP A 81 12.04 -7.70 24.66
C ASP A 81 11.08 -6.52 24.41
N THR A 82 11.52 -5.51 23.65
CA THR A 82 10.71 -4.31 23.38
C THR A 82 10.20 -4.30 21.94
N LEU A 83 8.87 -4.15 21.77
CA LEU A 83 8.24 -3.88 20.49
C LEU A 83 8.26 -2.38 20.20
N GLY A 84 8.80 -2.00 19.06
CA GLY A 84 8.84 -0.63 18.57
C GLY A 84 8.38 -0.52 17.11
N TRP A 85 8.25 0.71 16.63
CA TRP A 85 7.93 1.03 15.24
C TRP A 85 8.94 2.01 14.70
N ARG A 86 9.48 1.72 13.52
CA ARG A 86 10.43 2.57 12.82
C ARG A 86 9.96 2.84 11.39
N ASP A 87 10.53 3.84 10.78
CA ASP A 87 10.27 4.14 9.38
C ASP A 87 10.65 2.93 8.52
N THR A 88 9.76 2.60 7.58
CA THR A 88 9.98 1.49 6.67
C THR A 88 11.15 1.82 5.75
N PRO A 89 12.11 0.88 5.55
CA PRO A 89 13.22 1.09 4.64
C PRO A 89 12.73 1.15 3.19
N ASP A 90 13.64 1.49 2.28
CA ASP A 90 13.39 1.37 0.85
C ASP A 90 13.25 -0.09 0.41
N SER A 91 12.82 -0.28 -0.84
CA SER A 91 12.58 -1.61 -1.39
C SER A 91 13.83 -2.48 -1.33
N GLY A 92 13.70 -3.67 -0.77
CA GLY A 92 14.70 -4.72 -0.80
C GLY A 92 14.80 -5.45 -2.14
N ASP A 93 13.80 -5.30 -3.02
CA ASP A 93 13.78 -5.88 -4.36
C ASP A 93 12.89 -5.07 -5.32
N GLU A 94 13.51 -4.27 -6.19
CA GLU A 94 12.80 -3.44 -7.18
C GLU A 94 12.13 -4.24 -8.31
N THR A 95 12.36 -5.54 -8.40
CA THR A 95 11.58 -6.41 -9.29
C THR A 95 10.21 -6.76 -8.69
N ILE A 96 10.03 -6.56 -7.38
CA ILE A 96 8.80 -6.84 -6.63
C ILE A 96 8.10 -5.54 -6.20
N LEU A 97 8.84 -4.60 -5.61
CA LEU A 97 8.33 -3.34 -5.05
C LEU A 97 9.11 -2.15 -5.59
N ARG A 98 8.44 -1.20 -6.22
CA ARG A 98 9.07 0.01 -6.78
C ARG A 98 8.48 1.28 -6.17
N PRO A 99 9.21 2.41 -6.18
CA PRO A 99 8.65 3.67 -5.71
C PRO A 99 7.53 4.13 -6.65
N ALA A 100 6.58 4.89 -6.11
CA ALA A 100 5.45 5.41 -6.91
C ALA A 100 5.89 6.39 -8.02
N THR A 101 7.05 7.02 -7.85
CA THR A 101 7.71 7.89 -8.83
C THR A 101 8.35 7.13 -10.00
N ALA A 102 8.66 5.85 -9.84
CA ALA A 102 9.22 4.99 -10.89
C ALA A 102 8.51 3.62 -10.93
N PRO A 103 7.19 3.57 -11.24
CA PRO A 103 6.39 2.37 -11.09
C PRO A 103 6.61 1.36 -12.22
N PHE A 104 6.07 0.15 -12.07
CA PHE A 104 6.03 -0.83 -13.16
C PHE A 104 5.11 -0.41 -14.30
N SER A 105 4.03 0.32 -13.96
CA SER A 105 3.07 0.89 -14.89
C SER A 105 2.52 2.19 -14.29
N PRO A 106 2.29 3.24 -15.09
CA PRO A 106 1.67 4.47 -14.59
C PRO A 106 0.19 4.27 -14.19
N ASP A 107 -0.45 3.19 -14.65
CA ASP A 107 -1.82 2.82 -14.29
C ASP A 107 -1.90 1.47 -13.57
N GLY A 108 -2.91 1.31 -12.71
CA GLY A 108 -3.13 0.16 -11.83
C GLY A 108 -3.69 -1.10 -12.52
N GLY A 109 -3.81 -1.08 -13.86
CA GLY A 109 -4.04 -2.29 -14.66
C GLY A 109 -5.47 -2.81 -14.77
N MET A 110 -6.47 -2.20 -14.11
CA MET A 110 -7.88 -2.58 -14.36
C MET A 110 -8.48 -1.77 -15.53
N ARG A 111 -9.07 -2.48 -16.49
CA ARG A 111 -9.82 -1.90 -17.62
C ARG A 111 -11.17 -2.61 -17.72
N ILE A 112 -12.24 -1.84 -17.93
CA ILE A 112 -13.55 -2.40 -18.32
C ILE A 112 -13.59 -2.39 -19.86
N LEU A 113 -13.93 -3.54 -20.46
CA LEU A 113 -14.14 -3.73 -21.89
C LEU A 113 -15.63 -3.70 -22.22
#